data_AF-A0A7H0HC50-F1
#
_entry.id   AF-A0A7H0HC50-F1
#
_cell.length_a   1.000
_cell.length_b   1.000
_cell.length_c   1.000
_cell.angle_alpha   90.00
_cell.angle_beta   90.00
_cell.angle_gamma   90.00
#
_symmetry.space_group_name_H-M   'P 1'
#
loop_
_entity.id
_entity.type
_entity.pdbx_description
1 polymer ?
#
loop_
_entity_poly.entity_id
_entity_poly.type
_entity_poly.pdbx_seq_one_letter_code
_entity_poly.pdbx_strand_id
1 'polypeptide(L)'
;MPSRGLWGFARPVELRIDVDPAPAAGLGGELAAIHERIRTPGDRLHGIPRIATGDPDLVIRYREADGEFYVYVEDLRRCCLAGYTVFNRLIEVGRHADRYVRAPHSKYDTAYQRRGLATAVYRWGLDAGLCLMTGARQSVGAHALWQALARQYPLGYVDVRGKVVTYLGDAVAPEVLGDLHTRMLLLGRSWTMSRFAAATRMR
;
A
#
# COMPACT_ATOMS: atom_id res chain seq x y z
N MET A 1 40.87 25.95 42.57
CA MET A 1 40.00 24.79 42.25
C MET A 1 38.84 25.28 41.39
N PRO A 2 38.80 24.98 40.08
CA PRO A 2 37.66 25.33 39.24
C PRO A 2 36.73 24.13 38.94
N SER A 3 35.44 24.41 39.10
CA SER A 3 34.25 23.81 38.49
C SER A 3 34.43 22.59 37.57
N ARG A 4 33.90 21.43 37.99
CA ARG A 4 33.59 20.30 37.11
C ARG A 4 32.30 20.62 36.34
N GLY A 5 32.42 20.71 35.02
CA GLY A 5 31.29 20.82 34.11
C GLY A 5 30.43 19.57 34.14
N LEU A 6 29.12 19.76 34.31
CA LEU A 6 28.12 18.73 34.09
C LEU A 6 27.76 18.74 32.61
N TRP A 7 28.18 17.68 31.91
CA TRP A 7 27.78 17.38 30.56
C TRP A 7 26.31 16.92 30.60
N GLY A 8 25.40 17.83 30.26
CA GLY A 8 24.00 17.49 30.07
C GLY A 8 23.82 16.67 28.80
N PHE A 9 23.72 15.35 28.94
CA PHE A 9 23.20 14.51 27.88
C PHE A 9 21.72 14.88 27.66
N ALA A 10 21.45 15.57 26.56
CA ALA A 10 20.10 15.81 26.08
C ALA A 10 19.41 14.45 25.91
N ARG A 11 18.32 14.23 26.68
CA ARG A 11 17.44 13.08 26.50
C ARG A 11 16.85 13.15 25.09
N PRO A 12 16.84 12.04 24.32
CA PRO A 12 16.10 12.00 23.06
C PRO A 12 14.63 12.30 23.36
N VAL A 13 14.04 13.20 22.58
CA VAL A 13 12.60 13.38 22.52
C VAL A 13 12.05 12.10 21.90
N GLU A 14 11.73 11.11 22.74
CA GLU A 14 10.90 9.99 22.35
C GLU A 14 9.55 10.57 21.93
N LEU A 15 9.23 10.41 20.64
CA LEU A 15 7.90 10.61 20.08
C LEU A 15 6.91 9.76 20.88
N ARG A 16 6.29 10.36 21.89
CA ARG A 16 5.09 9.84 22.52
C ARG A 16 3.98 9.91 21.48
N ILE A 17 3.77 8.81 20.77
CA ILE A 17 2.51 8.61 20.06
C ILE A 17 1.50 8.27 21.15
N ASP A 18 0.83 9.30 21.66
CA ASP A 18 -0.40 9.12 22.40
C ASP A 18 -1.44 8.62 21.40
N VAL A 19 -1.52 7.29 21.26
CA VAL A 19 -2.65 6.63 20.61
C VAL A 19 -3.78 6.72 21.61
N ASP A 20 -4.68 7.70 21.44
CA ASP A 20 -5.97 7.64 22.11
C ASP A 20 -6.62 6.30 21.72
N PRO A 21 -6.86 5.38 22.68
CA PRO A 21 -7.62 4.18 22.39
C PRO A 21 -9.09 4.59 22.38
N ALA A 22 -9.52 5.26 21.30
CA ALA A 22 -10.93 5.30 20.97
C ALA A 22 -11.40 3.82 20.92
N PRO A 23 -12.50 3.46 21.61
CA PRO A 23 -12.96 2.07 21.66
C PRO A 23 -13.06 1.57 20.23
N ALA A 24 -12.54 0.35 19.97
CA ALA A 24 -12.34 -0.23 18.65
C ALA A 24 -13.61 -0.13 17.79
N ALA A 25 -13.80 1.03 17.16
CA ALA A 25 -14.81 1.21 16.16
C ALA A 25 -14.38 0.25 15.07
N GLY A 26 -15.16 -0.80 14.83
CA GLY A 26 -14.91 -1.73 13.74
C GLY A 26 -14.73 -0.93 12.43
N LEU A 27 -14.34 -1.60 11.35
CA LEU A 27 -13.98 -0.91 10.10
C LEU A 27 -14.93 0.24 9.68
N GLY A 28 -16.24 0.10 9.88
CA GLY A 28 -17.20 1.18 9.63
C GLY A 28 -16.93 2.49 10.41
N GLY A 29 -16.57 2.42 11.70
CA GLY A 29 -16.22 3.60 12.48
C GLY A 29 -14.87 4.20 12.10
N GLU A 30 -13.89 3.36 11.75
CA GLU A 30 -12.62 3.81 11.14
C GLU A 30 -12.89 4.59 9.84
N LEU A 31 -13.75 4.06 8.97
CA LEU A 31 -14.13 4.71 7.71
C LEU A 31 -14.93 6.01 7.93
N ALA A 32 -15.82 6.04 8.91
CA ALA A 32 -16.59 7.24 9.25
C ALA A 32 -15.67 8.38 9.72
N ALA A 33 -14.70 8.09 10.60
CA ALA A 33 -13.74 9.06 11.09
C ALA A 33 -12.86 9.63 9.96
N ILE A 34 -12.39 8.78 9.02
CA ILE A 34 -11.64 9.24 7.85
C ILE A 34 -12.53 10.11 6.95
N HIS A 35 -13.78 9.71 6.73
CA HIS A 35 -14.71 10.45 5.88
C HIS A 35 -15.02 11.84 6.42
N GLU A 36 -15.21 11.96 7.74
CA GLU A 36 -15.37 13.25 8.41
C GLU A 36 -14.17 14.17 8.15
N ARG A 37 -12.95 13.67 8.34
CA ARG A 37 -11.71 14.43 8.09
C ARG A 37 -11.57 14.89 6.65
N ILE A 38 -11.97 14.09 5.66
CA ILE A 38 -12.00 14.50 4.24
C ILE A 38 -12.94 15.70 4.03
N ARG A 39 -14.03 15.79 4.80
CA ARG A 39 -15.06 16.84 4.65
C ARG A 39 -14.82 18.06 5.53
N THR A 40 -13.96 17.98 6.55
CA THR A 40 -13.70 19.08 7.49
C THR A 40 -12.65 20.07 6.96
N PRO A 41 -13.01 21.32 6.64
CA PRO A 41 -12.04 22.33 6.24
C PRO A 41 -10.94 22.51 7.29
N GLY A 42 -9.68 22.58 6.86
CA GLY A 42 -8.51 22.68 7.74
C GLY A 42 -7.90 21.34 8.16
N ASP A 43 -8.58 20.19 7.99
CA ASP A 43 -7.92 18.89 8.12
C ASP A 43 -6.98 18.65 6.91
N ARG A 44 -5.90 17.92 7.13
CA ARG A 44 -4.93 17.52 6.09
C ARG A 44 -5.53 16.62 5.01
N LEU A 45 -6.66 15.96 5.28
CA LEU A 45 -7.40 15.16 4.30
C LEU A 45 -8.40 15.99 3.50
N HIS A 46 -8.68 17.22 3.91
CA HIS A 46 -9.60 18.07 3.18
C HIS A 46 -9.00 18.55 1.86
N GLY A 47 -9.81 18.55 0.80
CA GLY A 47 -9.40 19.02 -0.52
C GLY A 47 -8.39 18.11 -1.25
N ILE A 48 -8.11 16.89 -0.74
CA ILE A 48 -7.24 15.95 -1.46
C ILE A 48 -7.80 15.63 -2.86
N PRO A 49 -6.94 15.40 -3.87
CA PRO A 49 -7.35 15.19 -5.24
C PRO A 49 -8.44 14.13 -5.40
N ARG A 50 -9.41 14.41 -6.28
CA ARG A 50 -10.49 13.50 -6.64
C ARG A 50 -10.29 13.00 -8.06
N ILE A 51 -10.42 11.69 -8.26
CA ILE A 51 -10.36 11.01 -9.54
C ILE A 51 -11.68 10.28 -9.75
N ALA A 52 -12.30 10.47 -10.92
CA ALA A 52 -13.50 9.74 -11.29
C ALA A 52 -13.17 8.27 -11.52
N THR A 53 -14.10 7.38 -11.16
CA THR A 53 -14.01 5.97 -11.52
C THR A 53 -14.94 5.69 -12.71
N GLY A 54 -14.99 4.44 -13.17
CA GLY A 54 -15.98 4.02 -14.17
C GLY A 54 -17.42 3.99 -13.63
N ASP A 55 -17.60 4.08 -12.32
CA ASP A 55 -18.89 4.21 -11.65
C ASP A 55 -19.08 5.69 -11.23
N PRO A 56 -20.16 6.37 -11.67
CA PRO A 56 -20.38 7.78 -11.36
C PRO A 56 -20.62 8.06 -9.87
N ASP A 57 -21.09 7.07 -9.11
CA ASP A 57 -21.36 7.20 -7.68
C ASP A 57 -20.08 6.98 -6.84
N LEU A 58 -19.03 6.39 -7.42
CA LEU A 58 -17.78 6.08 -6.73
C LEU A 58 -16.63 6.96 -7.20
N VAL A 59 -15.90 7.52 -6.25
CA VAL A 59 -14.73 8.37 -6.54
C VAL A 59 -13.53 7.94 -5.75
N ILE A 60 -12.36 8.04 -6.37
CA ILE A 60 -11.08 7.83 -5.71
C ILE A 60 -10.59 9.18 -5.19
N ARG A 61 -10.17 9.20 -3.93
CA ARG A 61 -9.36 10.26 -3.36
C ARG A 61 -8.01 9.72 -2.98
N TYR A 62 -6.94 10.47 -3.21
CA TYR A 62 -5.62 9.99 -2.85
C TYR A 62 -4.71 11.08 -2.32
N ARG A 63 -3.70 10.65 -1.57
CA ARG A 63 -2.58 11.48 -1.13
C ARG A 63 -1.32 10.64 -1.00
N GLU A 64 -0.18 11.32 -1.01
CA GLU A 64 1.11 10.74 -0.66
C GLU A 64 1.56 11.27 0.70
N ALA A 65 2.07 10.40 1.56
CA ALA A 65 2.69 10.77 2.83
C ALA A 65 3.78 9.76 3.18
N ASP A 66 4.97 10.24 3.54
CA ASP A 66 6.14 9.40 3.88
C ASP A 66 6.49 8.34 2.81
N GLY A 67 6.27 8.68 1.54
CA GLY A 67 6.49 7.80 0.39
C GLY A 67 5.47 6.68 0.23
N GLU A 68 4.39 6.67 1.03
CA GLU A 68 3.24 5.78 0.88
C GLU A 68 2.09 6.49 0.18
N PHE A 69 1.27 5.73 -0.55
CA PHE A 69 0.07 6.27 -1.19
C PHE A 69 -1.18 5.79 -0.47
N TYR A 70 -1.97 6.74 0.01
CA TYR A 70 -3.25 6.48 0.66
C TYR A 70 -4.35 6.75 -0.34
N VAL A 71 -5.16 5.73 -0.62
CA VAL A 71 -6.25 5.80 -1.61
C VAL A 71 -7.55 5.44 -0.93
N TYR A 72 -8.50 6.37 -0.95
CA TYR A 72 -9.82 6.24 -0.34
C TYR A 72 -10.87 6.13 -1.45
N VAL A 73 -11.83 5.23 -1.28
CA VAL A 73 -12.98 5.10 -2.19
C VAL A 73 -14.20 5.69 -1.48
N GLU A 74 -14.71 6.79 -2.01
CA GLU A 74 -15.91 7.47 -1.50
C GLU A 74 -17.12 7.10 -2.37
N ASP A 75 -18.22 6.73 -1.70
CA ASP A 75 -19.54 6.57 -2.30
C ASP A 75 -20.30 7.89 -2.09
N LEU A 76 -20.47 8.65 -3.18
CA LEU A 76 -21.11 9.95 -3.18
C LEU A 76 -22.62 9.85 -2.98
N ARG A 77 -23.24 8.74 -3.40
CA ARG A 77 -24.68 8.54 -3.25
C ARG A 77 -25.03 8.25 -1.80
N ARG A 78 -24.19 7.50 -1.09
CA ARG A 78 -24.36 7.14 0.32
C ARG A 78 -23.66 8.11 1.27
N CYS A 79 -22.93 9.09 0.73
CA CYS A 79 -22.14 10.06 1.50
C CYS A 79 -21.23 9.38 2.53
N CYS A 80 -20.49 8.35 2.14
CA CYS A 80 -19.60 7.62 3.04
C CYS A 80 -18.35 7.07 2.34
N LEU A 81 -17.39 6.56 3.10
CA LEU A 81 -16.28 5.79 2.54
C LEU A 81 -16.65 4.31 2.39
N ALA A 82 -16.44 3.78 1.20
CA ALA A 82 -16.57 2.35 0.90
C ALA A 82 -15.37 1.53 1.42
N GLY A 83 -14.22 2.16 1.51
CA GLY A 83 -12.98 1.54 1.94
C GLY A 83 -11.75 2.35 1.55
N TYR A 84 -10.58 1.77 1.78
CA TYR A 84 -9.31 2.35 1.39
C TYR A 84 -8.27 1.28 1.04
N THR A 85 -7.25 1.70 0.31
CA THR A 85 -6.02 0.96 0.06
C THR A 85 -4.85 1.85 0.43
N VAL A 86 -3.90 1.32 1.20
CA VAL A 86 -2.59 1.96 1.39
C VAL A 86 -1.56 1.17 0.59
N PHE A 87 -0.83 1.85 -0.29
CA PHE A 87 0.34 1.31 -0.96
C PHE A 87 1.55 1.61 -0.08
N ASN A 88 1.84 0.67 0.82
CA ASN A 88 2.87 0.79 1.84
C ASN A 88 4.27 0.67 1.23
N ARG A 89 5.22 1.31 1.88
CA ARG A 89 6.63 1.01 1.66
C ARG A 89 6.94 -0.40 2.16
N LEU A 90 7.95 -1.01 1.54
CA LEU A 90 8.37 -2.38 1.85
C LEU A 90 9.67 -2.30 2.62
N ILE A 91 9.58 -2.35 3.96
CA ILE A 91 10.79 -2.28 4.79
C ILE A 91 11.73 -3.44 4.49
N GLU A 92 11.21 -4.60 4.07
CA GLU A 92 11.96 -5.82 3.81
C GLU A 92 12.84 -5.78 2.55
N VAL A 93 12.67 -4.79 1.66
CA VAL A 93 13.48 -4.64 0.46
C VAL A 93 14.57 -3.58 0.63
N GLY A 94 15.59 -3.61 -0.22
CA GLY A 94 16.65 -2.62 -0.23
C GLY A 94 16.19 -1.26 -0.76
N ARG A 95 16.94 -0.20 -0.41
CA ARG A 95 16.64 1.20 -0.78
C ARG A 95 16.43 1.47 -2.28
N HIS A 96 16.95 0.61 -3.16
CA HIS A 96 16.77 0.76 -4.61
C HIS A 96 15.40 0.23 -5.03
N ALA A 97 14.99 -0.93 -4.52
CA ALA A 97 13.65 -1.49 -4.74
C ALA A 97 12.55 -0.64 -4.09
N ASP A 98 12.77 -0.18 -2.86
CA ASP A 98 11.82 0.64 -2.10
C ASP A 98 11.40 1.95 -2.81
N ARG A 99 12.16 2.42 -3.81
CA ARG A 99 11.76 3.58 -4.63
C ARG A 99 10.65 3.29 -5.62
N TYR A 100 10.50 2.04 -6.03
CA TYR A 100 9.68 1.67 -7.20
C TYR A 100 8.55 0.69 -6.86
N VAL A 101 8.65 -0.03 -5.74
CA VAL A 101 7.67 -1.06 -5.36
C VAL A 101 6.92 -0.72 -4.08
N ARG A 102 5.63 -1.06 -4.04
CA ARG A 102 4.77 -0.89 -2.87
C ARG A 102 3.99 -2.16 -2.54
N ALA A 103 3.68 -2.38 -1.27
CA ALA A 103 2.76 -3.41 -0.84
C ALA A 103 1.35 -2.84 -0.67
N PRO A 104 0.35 -3.27 -1.46
CA PRO A 104 -1.00 -2.77 -1.29
C PRO A 104 -1.70 -3.48 -0.12
N HIS A 105 -2.27 -2.71 0.80
CA HIS A 105 -3.07 -3.16 1.93
C HIS A 105 -4.46 -2.54 1.87
N SER A 106 -5.47 -3.36 1.60
CA SER A 106 -6.84 -2.94 1.36
C SER A 106 -7.77 -3.29 2.50
N LYS A 107 -8.66 -2.36 2.87
CA LYS A 107 -9.82 -2.63 3.73
C LYS A 107 -11.08 -2.03 3.11
N TYR A 108 -12.12 -2.85 2.98
CA TYR A 108 -13.42 -2.42 2.46
C TYR A 108 -14.53 -2.86 3.40
N ASP A 109 -15.49 -1.97 3.61
CA ASP A 109 -16.70 -2.31 4.34
C ASP A 109 -17.44 -3.48 3.66
N THR A 110 -18.07 -4.33 4.45
CA THR A 110 -18.72 -5.57 4.00
C THR A 110 -19.70 -5.32 2.86
N ALA A 111 -20.42 -4.20 2.87
CA ALA A 111 -21.38 -3.86 1.81
C ALA A 111 -20.71 -3.67 0.44
N TYR A 112 -19.41 -3.34 0.41
CA TYR A 112 -18.65 -3.01 -0.79
C TYR A 112 -17.65 -4.09 -1.22
N GLN A 113 -17.51 -5.16 -0.43
CA GLN A 113 -16.67 -6.30 -0.80
C GLN A 113 -17.23 -7.00 -2.05
N ARG A 114 -16.34 -7.67 -2.79
CA ARG A 114 -16.65 -8.40 -4.04
C ARG A 114 -17.19 -7.54 -5.19
N ARG A 115 -17.11 -6.22 -5.11
CA ARG A 115 -17.49 -5.28 -6.19
C ARG A 115 -16.33 -4.83 -7.09
N GLY A 116 -15.15 -5.45 -6.94
CA GLY A 116 -13.97 -5.11 -7.75
C GLY A 116 -13.25 -3.82 -7.37
N LEU A 117 -13.57 -3.20 -6.23
CA LEU A 117 -12.94 -1.94 -5.80
C LEU A 117 -11.41 -2.05 -5.64
N ALA A 118 -10.95 -3.11 -4.96
CA ALA A 118 -9.51 -3.40 -4.83
C ALA A 118 -8.84 -3.50 -6.21
N THR A 119 -9.47 -4.22 -7.15
CA THR A 119 -8.97 -4.36 -8.52
C THR A 119 -8.89 -3.01 -9.23
N ALA A 120 -9.89 -2.15 -9.09
CA ALA A 120 -9.90 -0.82 -9.68
C ALA A 120 -8.78 0.06 -9.11
N VAL A 121 -8.58 0.05 -7.79
CA VAL A 121 -7.51 0.82 -7.13
C VAL A 121 -6.13 0.29 -7.52
N TYR A 122 -5.94 -1.03 -7.60
CA TYR A 122 -4.64 -1.61 -7.97
C TYR A 122 -4.32 -1.31 -9.43
N ARG A 123 -5.32 -1.38 -10.32
CA ARG A 123 -5.19 -0.95 -11.72
C ARG A 123 -4.81 0.51 -11.83
N TRP A 124 -5.48 1.40 -11.10
CA TRP A 124 -5.13 2.82 -11.09
C TRP A 124 -3.65 3.04 -10.75
N GLY A 125 -3.14 2.36 -9.72
CA GLY A 125 -1.73 2.45 -9.35
C GLY A 125 -0.78 1.87 -10.41
N LEU A 126 -1.10 0.68 -10.92
CA LEU A 126 -0.31 0.02 -11.97
C LEU A 126 -0.31 0.82 -13.28
N ASP A 127 -1.44 1.40 -13.68
CA ASP A 127 -1.57 2.26 -14.86
C ASP A 127 -0.76 3.55 -14.72
N ALA A 128 -0.64 4.09 -13.49
CA ALA A 128 0.25 5.19 -13.16
C ALA A 128 1.75 4.81 -13.09
N GLY A 129 2.09 3.52 -13.26
CA GLY A 129 3.46 3.02 -13.28
C GLY A 129 4.02 2.54 -11.94
N LEU A 130 3.20 2.44 -10.88
CA LEU A 130 3.60 1.81 -9.62
C LEU A 130 3.83 0.31 -9.84
N CYS A 131 4.89 -0.24 -9.26
CA CYS A 131 5.06 -1.70 -9.16
C CYS A 131 4.52 -2.17 -7.81
N LEU A 132 3.87 -3.33 -7.79
CA LEU A 132 3.24 -3.89 -6.60
C LEU A 132 3.91 -5.19 -6.20
N MET A 133 4.15 -5.38 -4.90
CA MET A 133 4.58 -6.66 -4.33
C MET A 133 3.59 -7.14 -3.27
N THR A 134 3.33 -8.44 -3.21
CA THR A 134 2.45 -9.00 -2.18
C THR A 134 3.07 -8.88 -0.79
N GLY A 135 2.27 -9.12 0.26
CA GLY A 135 2.81 -9.47 1.57
C GLY A 135 3.29 -10.92 1.63
N ALA A 136 3.79 -11.34 2.79
CA ALA A 136 4.27 -12.69 3.06
C ALA A 136 3.18 -13.77 3.04
N ARG A 137 1.94 -13.37 3.30
CA ARG A 137 0.78 -14.25 3.28
C ARG A 137 -0.32 -13.60 2.46
N GLN A 138 -1.01 -14.40 1.68
CA GLN A 138 -2.14 -13.96 0.88
C GLN A 138 -3.34 -14.85 1.16
N SER A 139 -4.51 -14.24 1.20
CA SER A 139 -5.75 -15.01 1.13
C SER A 139 -5.97 -15.53 -0.29
N VAL A 140 -6.80 -16.56 -0.44
CA VAL A 140 -7.22 -17.09 -1.75
C VAL A 140 -7.81 -15.98 -2.63
N GLY A 141 -8.62 -15.08 -2.05
CA GLY A 141 -9.20 -13.95 -2.76
C GLY A 141 -8.17 -12.93 -3.23
N ALA A 142 -7.16 -12.65 -2.40
CA ALA A 142 -6.05 -11.78 -2.80
C ALA A 142 -5.26 -12.43 -3.95
N HIS A 143 -4.89 -13.71 -3.83
CA HIS A 143 -4.18 -14.42 -4.90
C HIS A 143 -4.96 -14.38 -6.23
N ALA A 144 -6.26 -14.66 -6.21
CA ALA A 144 -7.12 -14.59 -7.40
C ALA A 144 -7.16 -13.18 -8.03
N LEU A 145 -7.18 -12.12 -7.21
CA LEU A 145 -7.09 -10.74 -7.68
C LEU A 145 -5.76 -10.49 -8.40
N TRP A 146 -4.64 -10.95 -7.82
CA TRP A 146 -3.31 -10.78 -8.42
C TRP A 146 -3.19 -11.51 -9.77
N GLN A 147 -3.69 -12.75 -9.85
CA GLN A 147 -3.75 -13.49 -11.11
C GLN A 147 -4.65 -12.81 -12.15
N ALA A 148 -5.75 -12.19 -11.71
CA ALA A 148 -6.61 -11.43 -12.62
C ALA A 148 -5.93 -10.19 -13.20
N LEU A 149 -5.09 -9.50 -12.40
CA LEU A 149 -4.28 -8.39 -12.86
C LEU A 149 -3.15 -8.86 -13.79
N ALA A 150 -2.54 -10.02 -13.53
CA ALA A 150 -1.46 -10.58 -14.34
C ALA A 150 -1.81 -10.79 -15.82
N ARG A 151 -3.11 -10.82 -16.17
CA ARG A 151 -3.56 -10.84 -17.57
C ARG A 151 -3.24 -9.55 -18.35
N GLN A 152 -2.96 -8.44 -17.66
CA GLN A 152 -2.74 -7.12 -18.27
C GLN A 152 -1.41 -6.48 -17.85
N TYR A 153 -0.76 -7.02 -16.83
CA TYR A 153 0.47 -6.49 -16.25
C TYR A 153 1.48 -7.63 -16.10
N PRO A 154 2.78 -7.41 -16.38
CA PRO A 154 3.79 -8.43 -16.17
C PRO A 154 3.80 -8.88 -14.70
N LEU A 155 3.72 -10.20 -14.50
CA LEU A 155 3.81 -10.86 -13.21
C LEU A 155 5.11 -11.65 -13.15
N GLY A 156 5.80 -11.58 -12.02
CA GLY A 156 6.89 -12.48 -11.68
C GLY A 156 6.86 -12.89 -10.22
N TYR A 157 7.70 -13.85 -9.87
CA TYR A 157 7.90 -14.31 -8.50
C TYR A 157 9.30 -13.95 -8.03
N VAL A 158 9.41 -13.51 -6.78
CA VAL A 158 10.68 -13.10 -6.19
C VAL A 158 10.84 -13.67 -4.78
N ASP A 159 12.08 -13.99 -4.41
CA ASP A 159 12.48 -14.26 -3.02
C ASP A 159 13.00 -12.97 -2.39
N VAL A 160 12.53 -12.65 -1.18
CA VAL A 160 12.93 -11.45 -0.44
C VAL A 160 13.58 -11.83 0.88
N ARG A 161 14.91 -11.69 0.94
CA ARG A 161 15.74 -12.01 2.11
C ARG A 161 16.85 -10.99 2.29
N GLY A 162 17.08 -10.55 3.53
CA GLY A 162 18.19 -9.64 3.85
C GLY A 162 18.23 -8.35 3.02
N LYS A 163 17.06 -7.76 2.71
CA LYS A 163 16.93 -6.57 1.83
C LYS A 163 17.33 -6.80 0.36
N VAL A 164 17.51 -8.05 -0.05
CA VAL A 164 17.77 -8.45 -1.44
C VAL A 164 16.50 -9.03 -2.03
N VAL A 165 16.20 -8.62 -3.26
CA VAL A 165 15.15 -9.20 -4.09
C VAL A 165 15.85 -10.08 -5.13
N THR A 166 15.50 -11.37 -5.16
CA THR A 166 16.01 -12.34 -6.12
C THR A 166 14.86 -12.81 -6.99
N TYR A 167 15.02 -12.76 -8.30
CA TYR A 167 14.00 -13.20 -9.24
C TYR A 167 13.96 -14.73 -9.33
N LEU A 168 12.76 -15.29 -9.19
CA LEU A 168 12.54 -16.74 -9.23
C LEU A 168 11.98 -17.21 -10.57
N GLY A 169 11.57 -16.28 -11.44
CA GLY A 169 10.94 -16.57 -12.72
C GLY A 169 9.48 -16.12 -12.81
N ASP A 170 8.87 -16.40 -13.96
CA ASP A 170 7.46 -16.10 -14.24
C ASP A 170 6.49 -17.15 -13.67
N ALA A 171 7.01 -18.26 -13.17
CA ALA A 171 6.26 -19.31 -12.50
C ALA A 171 7.14 -19.99 -11.44
N VAL A 172 6.52 -20.46 -10.37
CA VAL A 172 7.17 -21.24 -9.30
C VAL A 172 6.27 -22.39 -8.88
N ALA A 173 6.86 -23.45 -8.30
CA ALA A 173 6.09 -24.56 -7.74
C ALA A 173 5.23 -24.09 -6.54
N PRO A 174 4.09 -24.74 -6.24
CA PRO A 174 3.22 -24.35 -5.13
C PRO A 174 3.91 -24.28 -3.77
N GLU A 175 4.88 -25.16 -3.53
CA GLU A 175 5.66 -25.21 -2.30
C GLU A 175 6.55 -23.97 -2.16
N VAL A 176 7.14 -23.52 -3.27
CA VAL A 176 7.94 -22.29 -3.32
C VAL A 176 7.04 -21.06 -3.17
N LEU A 177 5.85 -21.06 -3.80
CA LEU A 177 4.87 -19.99 -3.64
C LEU A 177 4.39 -19.84 -2.18
N GLY A 178 4.30 -20.96 -1.46
CA GLY A 178 3.93 -21.00 -0.05
C GLY A 178 5.04 -20.56 0.92
N ASP A 179 6.28 -20.37 0.45
CA ASP A 179 7.40 -19.94 1.30
C ASP A 179 7.19 -18.50 1.80
N LEU A 180 7.54 -18.26 3.06
CA LEU A 180 7.37 -16.96 3.74
C LEU A 180 8.16 -15.82 3.07
N HIS A 181 9.16 -16.12 2.27
CA HIS A 181 10.00 -15.14 1.56
C HIS A 181 9.61 -14.96 0.10
N THR A 182 8.81 -15.85 -0.46
CA THR A 182 8.32 -15.71 -1.83
C THR A 182 7.23 -14.64 -1.91
N ARG A 183 7.32 -13.78 -2.90
CA ARG A 183 6.36 -12.71 -3.20
C ARG A 183 5.97 -12.77 -4.66
N MET A 184 4.74 -12.37 -4.94
CA MET A 184 4.36 -12.01 -6.30
C MET A 184 4.72 -10.54 -6.54
N LEU A 185 5.16 -10.24 -7.75
CA LEU A 185 5.55 -8.90 -8.20
C LEU A 185 4.78 -8.58 -9.49
N LEU A 186 3.94 -7.55 -9.44
CA LEU A 186 3.26 -6.98 -10.62
C LEU A 186 3.95 -5.68 -11.01
N LEU A 187 4.22 -5.51 -12.30
CA LEU A 187 4.87 -4.32 -12.82
C LEU A 187 3.84 -3.36 -13.42
N GLY A 188 3.93 -2.09 -13.04
CA GLY A 188 3.11 -1.03 -13.62
C GLY A 188 3.42 -0.78 -15.10
N ARG A 189 2.59 0.04 -15.75
CA ARG A 189 2.80 0.45 -17.14
C ARG A 189 4.20 1.04 -17.31
N SER A 190 4.78 0.82 -18.49
CA SER A 190 6.14 1.25 -18.87
C SER A 190 7.30 0.52 -18.17
N TRP A 191 7.01 -0.46 -17.31
CA TRP A 191 8.01 -1.36 -16.75
C TRP A 191 8.06 -2.70 -17.49
N THR A 192 9.27 -3.22 -17.61
CA THR A 192 9.56 -4.61 -17.97
C THR A 192 10.34 -5.25 -16.82
N MET A 193 10.33 -6.58 -16.73
CA MET A 193 11.07 -7.29 -15.68
C MET A 193 12.57 -6.94 -15.72
N SER A 194 13.17 -6.87 -16.91
CA SER A 194 14.57 -6.48 -17.08
C SER A 194 14.86 -5.04 -16.62
N ARG A 195 13.98 -4.09 -16.95
CA ARG A 195 14.13 -2.68 -16.52
C ARG A 195 13.98 -2.57 -15.00
N PHE A 196 13.02 -3.28 -14.42
CA PHE A 196 12.83 -3.33 -12.97
C PHE A 196 14.06 -3.95 -12.28
N ALA A 197 14.58 -5.06 -12.81
CA ALA A 197 15.74 -5.74 -12.26
C ALA A 197 16.96 -4.81 -12.19
N ALA A 198 17.26 -4.12 -13.29
CA ALA A 198 18.37 -3.17 -13.37
C ALA A 198 18.19 -2.00 -12.38
N ALA A 199 17.00 -1.41 -12.30
CA ALA A 199 16.72 -0.27 -11.43
C ALA A 199 16.77 -0.62 -9.94
N THR A 200 16.41 -1.85 -9.59
CA THR A 200 16.29 -2.31 -8.20
C THR A 200 17.50 -3.11 -7.70
N ARG A 201 18.43 -3.46 -8.61
CA ARG A 201 19.52 -4.43 -8.36
C ARG A 201 19.00 -5.80 -7.96
N MET A 202 17.88 -6.21 -8.58
CA MET A 202 17.36 -7.56 -8.44
C MET A 202 18.38 -8.56 -8.99
N ARG A 203 18.56 -9.67 -8.28
CA ARG A 203 19.46 -10.76 -8.68
C ARG A 203 18.73 -11.82 -9.47
#